data_AF-A0A2S8G5B2-F1
#
_entry.id   AF-A0A2S8G5B2-F1
#
_cell.length_a   1.000
_cell.length_b   1.000
_cell.length_c   1.000
_cell.angle_alpha   90.00
_cell.angle_beta   90.00
_cell.angle_gamma   90.00
#
_symmetry.space_group_name_H-M   'P 1'
#
loop_
_entity.id
_entity.type
_entity.pdbx_description
1 polymer ?
#
loop_
_entity_poly.entity_id
_entity_poly.type
_entity_poly.pdbx_seq_one_letter_code
_entity_poly.pdbx_strand_id
1 'polypeptide(L)'
;MSLSTTIVAYLLLFTVAGFGFVLLNIVLGSLLRPKNSHDEKLEIYECGEPTIGSSFVQFDLRFYVVALLFIIFDVEVAFFFPWAVVFGKSTQLAQADVPVIVQTTDGHEVLGPGYRGLMTELGLPTDEASLLSGVDTAEREASIKSAASKLVWTCIADIGVFFAVLLVGFAYVWKRGDLDWVRSMSGHERAANPAETDTAWRDPPHVVSSP
;
A
#
# COMPACT_ATOMS: atom_id res chain seq x y z
N MET A 1 3.67 28.81 22.37
CA MET A 1 2.91 27.58 22.02
C MET A 1 3.91 26.45 21.95
N SER A 2 3.61 25.27 22.49
CA SER A 2 4.50 24.11 22.36
C SER A 2 4.52 23.60 20.92
N LEU A 3 5.60 22.90 20.53
CA LEU A 3 5.75 22.30 19.20
C LEU A 3 4.56 21.41 18.82
N SER A 4 4.01 20.68 19.81
CA SER A 4 2.82 19.85 19.64
C SER A 4 1.59 20.68 19.27
N THR A 5 1.33 21.80 19.95
CA THR A 5 0.21 22.69 19.65
C THR A 5 0.36 23.32 18.27
N THR A 6 1.57 23.67 17.84
CA THR A 6 1.79 24.22 16.49
C THR A 6 1.55 23.21 15.38
N ILE A 7 1.99 21.96 15.56
CA ILE A 7 1.73 20.89 14.57
C ILE A 7 0.23 20.65 14.42
N VAL A 8 -0.48 20.50 15.54
CA VAL A 8 -1.94 20.29 15.53
C VAL A 8 -2.65 21.48 14.87
N ALA A 9 -2.21 22.71 15.16
CA ALA A 9 -2.78 23.90 14.53
C ALA A 9 -2.59 23.92 13.01
N TYR A 10 -1.41 23.55 12.50
CA TYR A 10 -1.17 23.46 11.06
C TYR A 10 -1.96 22.34 10.40
N LEU A 11 -2.06 21.17 11.03
CA LEU A 11 -2.88 20.07 10.52
C LEU A 11 -4.36 20.47 10.42
N LEU A 12 -4.89 21.09 11.49
CA LEU A 12 -6.27 21.57 11.51
C LEU A 12 -6.49 22.63 10.43
N LEU A 13 -5.58 23.61 10.33
CA LEU A 13 -5.64 24.64 9.30
C LEU A 13 -5.66 24.03 7.90
N PHE A 14 -4.77 23.08 7.61
CA PHE A 14 -4.68 22.43 6.31
C PHE A 14 -5.96 21.64 5.99
N THR A 15 -6.48 20.87 6.95
CA THR A 15 -7.73 20.11 6.76
C THR A 15 -8.91 21.04 6.53
N VAL A 16 -9.06 22.09 7.33
CA VAL A 16 -10.16 23.06 7.20
C VAL A 16 -10.05 23.85 5.90
N ALA A 17 -8.85 24.28 5.52
CA ALA A 17 -8.63 24.97 4.25
C ALA A 17 -8.93 24.07 3.05
N GLY A 18 -8.48 22.80 3.07
CA GLY A 18 -8.74 21.83 2.01
C GLY A 18 -10.22 21.51 1.86
N PHE A 19 -10.90 21.17 2.95
CA PHE A 19 -12.34 20.93 2.94
C PHE A 19 -13.13 22.19 2.57
N GLY A 20 -12.75 23.33 3.14
CA GLY A 20 -13.35 24.62 2.86
C GLY A 20 -13.22 25.00 1.40
N PHE A 21 -12.08 24.72 0.76
CA PHE A 21 -11.88 24.95 -0.67
C PHE A 21 -12.81 24.11 -1.53
N VAL A 22 -12.94 22.80 -1.25
CA VAL A 22 -13.87 21.92 -1.97
C VAL A 22 -15.31 22.37 -1.78
N LEU A 23 -15.72 22.64 -0.54
CA LEU A 23 -17.08 23.08 -0.21
C LEU A 23 -17.41 24.44 -0.82
N LEU A 24 -16.49 25.40 -0.75
CA LEU A 24 -16.66 26.73 -1.36
C LEU A 24 -16.92 26.61 -2.85
N ASN A 25 -16.15 25.78 -3.58
CA ASN A 25 -16.35 25.58 -5.02
C ASN A 25 -17.69 24.91 -5.32
N ILE A 26 -18.12 23.92 -4.53
CA ILE A 26 -19.43 23.28 -4.68
C ILE A 26 -20.56 24.29 -4.41
N VAL A 27 -20.46 25.07 -3.33
CA VAL A 27 -21.46 26.10 -2.97
C VAL A 27 -21.52 27.17 -4.05
N LEU A 28 -20.38 27.71 -4.46
CA LEU A 28 -20.28 28.73 -5.50
C LEU A 28 -20.84 28.21 -6.83
N GLY A 29 -20.47 26.99 -7.21
CA GLY A 29 -21.00 26.31 -8.40
C GLY A 29 -22.51 26.11 -8.33
N SER A 30 -23.05 25.67 -7.18
CA SER A 30 -24.49 25.47 -7.01
C SER A 30 -25.30 26.78 -6.96
N LEU A 31 -24.68 27.88 -6.52
CA LEU A 31 -25.31 29.21 -6.43
C LEU A 31 -25.30 29.94 -7.78
N LEU A 32 -24.20 29.85 -8.54
CA LEU A 32 -24.07 30.49 -9.86
C LEU A 32 -24.75 29.69 -10.98
N ARG A 33 -24.91 28.37 -10.83
CA ARG A 33 -25.48 27.50 -11.87
C ARG A 33 -26.97 27.78 -12.09
N PRO A 34 -27.41 27.98 -13.35
CA PRO A 34 -28.84 28.03 -13.69
C PRO A 34 -29.53 26.70 -13.35
N LYS A 35 -30.57 26.76 -12.52
CA LYS A 35 -31.37 25.60 -12.14
C LYS A 35 -32.49 25.39 -13.16
N ASN A 36 -32.20 24.59 -14.19
CA ASN A 36 -33.15 24.21 -15.23
C ASN A 36 -33.30 22.68 -15.24
N SER A 37 -34.33 22.18 -14.56
CA SER A 37 -34.64 20.74 -14.44
C SER A 37 -35.77 20.41 -15.40
N HIS A 38 -35.55 19.40 -16.24
CA HIS A 38 -36.54 18.85 -17.18
C HIS A 38 -36.42 17.33 -17.16
N ASP A 39 -37.50 16.61 -17.48
CA ASP A 39 -37.59 15.16 -17.30
C ASP A 39 -36.50 14.42 -18.07
N GLU A 40 -36.26 14.76 -19.35
CA GLU A 40 -35.20 14.17 -20.19
C GLU A 40 -33.77 14.36 -19.61
N LYS A 41 -33.52 15.46 -18.89
CA LYS A 41 -32.21 15.72 -18.25
C LYS A 41 -31.98 14.86 -17.01
N LEU A 42 -33.06 14.32 -16.44
CA LEU A 42 -33.03 13.45 -15.26
C LEU A 42 -33.03 11.97 -15.66
N GLU A 43 -33.23 11.65 -16.94
CA GLU A 43 -33.17 10.29 -17.47
C GLU A 43 -31.72 9.80 -17.64
N ILE A 44 -31.55 8.47 -17.63
CA ILE A 44 -30.26 7.82 -17.84
C ILE A 44 -29.86 7.98 -19.29
N TYR A 45 -28.61 8.37 -19.56
CA TYR A 45 -28.10 8.52 -20.91
C TYR A 45 -27.98 7.15 -21.62
N GLU A 46 -28.74 6.96 -22.69
CA GLU A 46 -28.74 5.74 -23.52
C GLU A 46 -28.76 6.12 -25.02
N CYS A 47 -27.87 7.04 -25.43
CA CYS A 47 -27.73 7.51 -26.82
C CYS A 47 -29.02 8.01 -27.50
N GLY A 48 -30.04 8.41 -26.73
CA GLY A 48 -31.31 8.95 -27.21
C GLY A 48 -32.46 7.94 -27.30
N GLU A 49 -32.23 6.68 -26.93
CA GLU A 49 -33.28 5.65 -26.84
C GLU A 49 -33.73 5.44 -25.38
N PRO A 50 -34.96 4.99 -25.10
CA PRO A 50 -35.36 4.63 -23.75
C PRO A 50 -34.58 3.40 -23.28
N THR A 51 -34.15 3.39 -22.02
CA THR A 51 -33.42 2.25 -21.44
C THR A 51 -34.28 0.99 -21.45
N ILE A 52 -33.81 -0.09 -22.07
CA ILE A 52 -34.47 -1.40 -22.08
C ILE A 52 -33.63 -2.42 -21.31
N GLY A 53 -34.29 -3.19 -20.44
CA GLY A 53 -33.66 -4.30 -19.72
C GLY A 53 -33.19 -3.93 -18.31
N SER A 54 -32.64 -4.90 -17.61
CA SER A 54 -32.16 -4.72 -16.24
C SER A 54 -30.74 -4.17 -16.21
N SER A 55 -30.47 -3.21 -15.33
CA SER A 55 -29.11 -2.71 -15.05
C SER A 55 -28.24 -3.70 -14.24
N PHE A 56 -28.78 -4.86 -13.86
CA PHE A 56 -28.05 -5.91 -13.15
C PHE A 56 -27.27 -6.77 -14.14
N VAL A 57 -25.96 -6.54 -14.23
CA VAL A 57 -25.03 -7.37 -14.99
C VAL A 57 -24.17 -8.20 -14.05
N GLN A 58 -23.82 -9.42 -14.46
CA GLN A 58 -22.86 -10.25 -13.74
C GLN A 58 -21.45 -9.70 -13.99
N PHE A 59 -20.86 -9.11 -12.96
CA PHE A 59 -19.47 -8.65 -13.01
C PHE A 59 -18.52 -9.84 -12.87
N ASP A 60 -17.39 -9.78 -13.60
CA ASP A 60 -16.35 -10.79 -13.51
C ASP A 60 -15.71 -10.79 -12.10
N LEU A 61 -15.42 -11.98 -11.55
CA LEU A 61 -14.77 -12.15 -10.25
C LEU A 61 -13.38 -11.47 -10.19
N ARG A 62 -12.75 -11.19 -11.33
CA ARG A 62 -11.42 -10.57 -11.39
C ARG A 62 -11.33 -9.21 -10.70
N PHE A 63 -12.39 -8.40 -10.72
CA PHE A 63 -12.42 -7.15 -9.97
C PHE A 63 -12.23 -7.39 -8.46
N TYR A 64 -12.82 -8.47 -7.95
CA TYR A 64 -12.64 -8.89 -6.56
C TYR A 64 -11.23 -9.40 -6.28
N VAL A 65 -10.61 -10.17 -7.20
CA VAL A 65 -9.24 -10.65 -7.02
C VAL A 65 -8.24 -9.50 -6.96
N VAL A 66 -8.38 -8.49 -7.83
CA VAL A 66 -7.53 -7.30 -7.81
C VAL A 66 -7.71 -6.51 -6.51
N ALA A 67 -8.95 -6.33 -6.04
CA ALA A 67 -9.23 -5.66 -4.78
C ALA A 67 -8.65 -6.43 -3.57
N LEU A 68 -8.77 -7.77 -3.57
CA LEU A 68 -8.21 -8.61 -2.53
C LEU A 68 -6.67 -8.55 -2.51
N LEU A 69 -6.03 -8.60 -3.69
CA LEU A 69 -4.58 -8.46 -3.82
C LEU A 69 -4.13 -7.08 -3.31
N PHE A 70 -4.86 -6.01 -3.65
CA PHE A 70 -4.58 -4.67 -3.15
C PHE A 70 -4.63 -4.61 -1.62
N ILE A 71 -5.68 -5.16 -0.99
CA ILE A 71 -5.80 -5.16 0.49
C ILE A 71 -4.66 -5.95 1.13
N ILE A 72 -4.32 -7.12 0.58
CA ILE A 72 -3.20 -7.91 1.08
C ILE A 72 -1.92 -7.08 0.97
N PHE A 73 -1.58 -6.57 -0.21
CA PHE A 73 -0.36 -5.79 -0.41
C PHE A 73 -0.30 -4.51 0.46
N ASP A 74 -1.43 -3.84 0.67
CA ASP A 74 -1.53 -2.64 1.52
C ASP A 74 -1.19 -2.95 2.99
N VAL A 75 -1.77 -4.03 3.53
CA VAL A 75 -1.43 -4.52 4.88
C VAL A 75 0.04 -4.92 4.98
N GLU A 76 0.59 -5.52 3.92
CA GLU A 76 1.98 -5.97 3.90
C GLU A 76 2.96 -4.79 3.86
N VAL A 77 2.62 -3.72 3.13
CA VAL A 77 3.38 -2.46 3.18
C VAL A 77 3.26 -1.77 4.53
N ALA A 78 2.13 -1.90 5.24
CA ALA A 78 1.99 -1.37 6.59
C ALA A 78 3.03 -1.99 7.56
N PHE A 79 3.42 -3.26 7.36
CA PHE A 79 4.48 -3.90 8.14
C PHE A 79 5.89 -3.38 7.83
N PHE A 80 6.11 -2.67 6.72
CA PHE A 80 7.41 -2.06 6.44
C PHE A 80 7.73 -0.89 7.37
N PHE A 81 6.73 -0.18 7.89
CA PHE A 81 6.96 0.96 8.80
C PHE A 81 7.67 0.58 10.11
N PRO A 82 7.17 -0.37 10.93
CA PRO A 82 7.86 -0.74 12.16
C PRO A 82 9.25 -1.33 11.87
N TRP A 83 9.38 -2.15 10.82
CA TRP A 83 10.68 -2.66 10.40
C TRP A 83 11.67 -1.54 10.04
N ALA A 84 11.24 -0.56 9.23
CA ALA A 84 12.09 0.55 8.79
C ALA A 84 12.57 1.41 9.96
N VAL A 85 11.73 1.61 10.98
CA VAL A 85 12.11 2.33 12.21
C VAL A 85 13.19 1.57 12.98
N VAL A 86 13.03 0.25 13.16
CA VAL A 86 14.02 -0.59 13.87
C VAL A 86 15.33 -0.67 13.09
N PHE A 87 15.25 -0.93 11.78
CA PHE A 87 16.42 -0.97 10.90
C PHE A 87 17.18 0.35 10.91
N GLY A 88 16.50 1.49 10.77
CA GLY A 88 17.11 2.81 10.77
C GLY A 88 17.82 3.16 12.08
N LYS A 89 17.29 2.74 13.24
CA LYS A 89 17.97 2.93 14.53
C LYS A 89 19.15 1.97 14.70
N SER A 90 19.01 0.72 14.23
CA SER A 90 20.07 -0.29 14.29
C SER A 90 21.28 0.11 13.45
N THR A 91 21.05 0.69 12.26
CA THR A 91 22.15 1.21 11.42
C THR A 91 22.85 2.40 12.07
N GLN A 92 22.12 3.30 12.74
CA GLN A 92 22.71 4.39 13.52
C GLN A 92 23.58 3.88 14.68
N LEU A 93 23.16 2.81 15.37
CA LEU A 93 23.98 2.17 16.40
C LEU A 93 25.24 1.49 15.81
N ALA A 94 25.15 0.91 14.62
CA ALA A 94 26.26 0.19 13.99
C ALA A 94 27.30 1.13 13.35
N GLN A 95 26.85 2.23 12.75
CA GLN A 95 27.69 3.19 12.03
C GLN A 95 28.18 4.34 12.91
N ALA A 96 27.82 4.35 14.19
CA ALA A 96 27.75 5.54 15.03
C ALA A 96 28.86 6.57 14.81
N ASP A 97 28.47 7.72 14.24
CA ASP A 97 29.12 9.04 14.38
C ASP A 97 29.01 9.57 15.83
N VAL A 98 28.16 8.91 16.65
CA VAL A 98 27.94 9.23 18.06
C VAL A 98 28.90 8.39 18.91
N PRO A 99 29.64 8.98 19.87
CA PRO A 99 30.55 8.21 20.72
C PRO A 99 29.77 7.17 21.55
N VAL A 100 30.22 5.91 21.49
CA VAL A 100 29.59 4.80 22.23
C VAL A 100 29.88 4.91 23.72
N ILE A 101 31.14 5.16 24.09
CA ILE A 101 31.60 5.34 25.47
C ILE A 101 32.13 6.76 25.61
N VAL A 102 31.68 7.47 26.64
CA VAL A 102 32.13 8.84 26.97
C VAL A 102 32.69 8.83 28.39
N GLN A 103 33.85 9.46 28.58
CA GLN A 103 34.40 9.72 29.91
C GLN A 103 33.69 10.93 30.52
N THR A 104 33.06 10.75 31.68
CA THR A 104 32.47 11.87 32.41
C THR A 104 33.55 12.70 33.11
N THR A 105 33.22 13.94 33.51
CA THR A 105 34.17 14.84 34.21
C THR A 105 34.75 14.25 35.49
N ASP A 106 34.03 13.32 36.11
CA ASP A 106 34.40 12.61 37.33
C ASP A 106 35.27 11.36 37.06
N GLY A 107 35.65 11.12 35.80
CA GLY A 107 36.48 9.99 35.38
C GLY A 107 35.74 8.65 35.24
N HIS A 108 34.41 8.63 35.43
CA HIS A 108 33.58 7.46 35.20
C HIS A 108 33.22 7.32 33.72
N GLU A 109 33.37 6.11 33.18
CA GLU A 109 32.90 5.77 31.83
C GLU A 109 31.38 5.61 31.84
N VAL A 110 30.70 6.28 30.92
CA VAL A 110 29.26 6.16 30.73
C VAL A 110 28.95 5.92 29.26
N LEU A 111 27.79 5.31 29.00
CA LEU A 111 27.32 5.15 27.63
C LEU A 111 26.95 6.53 27.05
N GLY A 112 27.38 6.79 25.81
CA GLY A 112 27.13 8.06 25.15
C GLY A 112 25.63 8.42 25.17
N PRO A 113 25.24 9.66 25.53
CA PRO A 113 23.83 10.00 25.73
C PRO A 113 22.94 9.71 24.51
N GLY A 114 23.44 9.94 23.30
CA GLY A 114 22.74 9.62 22.05
C GLY A 114 22.65 8.11 21.80
N TYR A 115 23.71 7.35 22.08
CA TYR A 115 23.72 5.90 21.96
C TYR A 115 22.73 5.24 22.93
N ARG A 116 22.71 5.71 24.18
CA ARG A 116 21.75 5.28 25.21
C ARG A 116 20.31 5.60 24.84
N GLY A 117 20.06 6.78 24.27
CA GLY A 117 18.76 7.17 23.76
C GLY A 117 18.25 6.19 22.70
N LEU A 118 19.09 5.89 21.70
CA LEU A 118 18.76 4.92 20.65
C LEU A 118 18.50 3.52 21.21
N MET A 119 19.33 3.03 22.14
CA MET A 119 19.11 1.74 22.79
C MET A 119 17.78 1.70 23.57
N THR A 120 17.47 2.76 24.31
CA THR A 120 16.21 2.88 25.08
C THR A 120 15.01 2.88 24.14
N GLU A 121 15.09 3.63 23.04
CA GLU A 121 14.04 3.69 22.04
C GLU A 121 13.84 2.39 21.25
N LEU A 122 14.89 1.58 21.12
CA LEU A 122 14.83 0.21 20.58
C LEU A 122 14.34 -0.81 21.63
N GLY A 123 14.19 -0.40 22.89
CA GLY A 123 13.83 -1.30 24.00
C GLY A 123 14.96 -2.26 24.40
N LEU A 124 16.21 -1.95 24.05
CA LEU A 124 17.36 -2.76 24.42
C LEU A 124 17.75 -2.51 25.89
N PRO A 125 18.29 -3.51 26.60
CA PRO A 125 18.82 -3.32 27.94
C PRO A 125 19.90 -2.23 27.95
N THR A 126 19.77 -1.26 28.86
CA THR A 126 20.70 -0.13 29.04
C THR A 126 21.45 -0.20 30.35
N ASP A 127 21.61 -1.40 30.93
CA ASP A 127 22.38 -1.59 32.15
C ASP A 127 23.87 -1.31 31.90
N GLU A 128 24.26 -0.07 32.19
CA GLU A 128 25.63 0.43 32.01
C GLU A 128 26.63 -0.41 32.82
N ALA A 129 26.24 -0.94 33.98
CA ALA A 129 27.13 -1.78 34.79
C ALA A 129 27.48 -3.10 34.10
N SER A 130 26.49 -3.73 33.44
CA SER A 130 26.72 -4.95 32.65
C SER A 130 27.42 -4.65 31.33
N LEU A 131 27.03 -3.59 30.63
CA LEU A 131 27.56 -3.25 29.30
C LEU A 131 28.98 -2.69 29.34
N LEU A 132 29.35 -1.99 30.40
CA LEU A 132 30.68 -1.40 30.58
C LEU A 132 31.60 -2.26 31.46
N SER A 133 31.16 -3.46 31.84
CA SER A 133 32.01 -4.41 32.55
C SER A 133 33.20 -4.86 31.67
N GLY A 134 34.42 -4.84 32.22
CA GLY A 134 35.65 -5.20 31.50
C GLY A 134 36.79 -4.21 31.74
N VAL A 135 38.01 -4.59 31.32
CA VAL A 135 39.24 -3.82 31.58
C VAL A 135 39.60 -2.88 30.43
N ASP A 136 39.33 -3.25 29.18
CA ASP A 136 39.71 -2.45 28.00
C ASP A 136 38.51 -1.79 27.32
N THR A 137 38.53 -0.45 27.21
CA THR A 137 37.49 0.38 26.60
C THR A 137 37.37 0.12 25.10
N ALA A 138 38.49 -0.13 24.42
CA ALA A 138 38.50 -0.34 22.97
C ALA A 138 37.84 -1.67 22.58
N GLU A 139 38.14 -2.75 23.30
CA GLU A 139 37.50 -4.06 23.10
C GLU A 139 35.99 -4.02 23.38
N ARG A 140 35.57 -3.34 24.46
CA ARG A 140 34.16 -3.16 24.81
C ARG A 140 33.40 -2.42 23.70
N GLU A 141 33.93 -1.30 23.23
CA GLU A 141 33.33 -0.54 22.14
C GLU A 141 33.21 -1.37 20.85
N ALA A 142 34.25 -2.13 20.50
CA ALA A 142 34.23 -3.01 19.33
C ALA A 142 33.16 -4.12 19.46
N SER A 143 33.00 -4.71 20.64
CA SER A 143 31.98 -5.73 20.88
C SER A 143 30.56 -5.19 20.74
N ILE A 144 30.29 -3.98 21.26
CA ILE A 144 29.00 -3.29 21.17
C ILE A 144 28.68 -2.95 19.72
N LYS A 145 29.64 -2.40 18.96
CA LYS A 145 29.48 -2.14 17.53
C LYS A 145 29.25 -3.41 16.72
N SER A 146 29.91 -4.51 17.06
CA SER A 146 29.69 -5.82 16.42
C SER A 146 28.27 -6.33 16.68
N ALA A 147 27.77 -6.20 17.92
CA ALA A 147 26.40 -6.57 18.27
C ALA A 147 25.37 -5.71 17.51
N ALA A 148 25.59 -4.40 17.41
CA ALA A 148 24.74 -3.51 16.60
C ALA A 148 24.75 -3.90 15.12
N SER A 149 25.92 -4.24 14.56
CA SER A 149 26.03 -4.73 13.17
C SER A 149 25.29 -6.05 12.95
N LYS A 150 25.33 -6.98 13.92
CA LYS A 150 24.53 -8.22 13.86
C LYS A 150 23.04 -7.93 13.81
N LEU A 151 22.55 -6.98 14.63
CA LEU A 151 21.14 -6.56 14.60
C LEU A 151 20.74 -6.04 13.22
N VAL A 152 21.58 -5.21 12.59
CA VAL A 152 21.33 -4.72 11.21
C VAL A 152 21.16 -5.88 10.24
N TRP A 153 22.07 -6.84 10.26
CA TRP A 153 21.99 -8.02 9.39
C TRP A 153 20.77 -8.90 9.67
N THR A 154 20.38 -9.04 10.94
CA THR A 154 19.14 -9.73 11.32
C THR A 154 17.92 -9.02 10.75
N CYS A 155 17.84 -7.69 10.87
CA CYS A 155 16.74 -6.92 10.26
C CYS A 155 16.69 -7.09 8.73
N ILE A 156 17.84 -7.12 8.05
CA ILE A 156 17.91 -7.36 6.59
C ILE A 156 17.42 -8.77 6.25
N ALA A 157 17.80 -9.78 7.04
CA ALA A 157 17.36 -11.15 6.83
C ALA A 157 15.83 -11.27 7.01
N ASP A 158 15.28 -10.67 8.07
CA ASP A 158 13.85 -10.70 8.37
C ASP A 158 13.02 -10.09 7.23
N ILE A 159 13.39 -8.91 6.73
CA ILE A 159 12.67 -8.29 5.60
C ILE A 159 12.86 -9.08 4.30
N GLY A 160 14.02 -9.71 4.12
CA GLY A 160 14.29 -10.56 2.96
C GLY A 160 13.38 -11.78 2.93
N VAL A 161 13.19 -12.44 4.09
CA VAL A 161 12.25 -13.56 4.23
C VAL A 161 10.81 -13.10 4.00
N PHE A 162 10.41 -12.00 4.64
CA PHE A 162 9.07 -11.42 4.46
C PHE A 162 8.78 -11.12 2.99
N PHE A 163 9.70 -10.43 2.31
CA PHE A 163 9.57 -10.08 0.89
C PHE A 163 9.57 -11.32 -0.02
N ALA A 164 10.35 -12.35 0.29
CA ALA A 164 10.35 -13.60 -0.47
C ALA A 164 8.97 -14.29 -0.42
N VAL A 165 8.32 -14.31 0.76
CA VAL A 165 6.96 -14.85 0.91
C VAL A 165 5.97 -14.06 0.03
N LEU A 166 6.05 -12.72 0.04
CA LEU A 166 5.23 -11.88 -0.83
C LEU A 166 5.44 -12.17 -2.31
N LEU A 167 6.70 -12.29 -2.73
CA LEU A 167 7.03 -12.54 -4.13
C LEU A 167 6.51 -13.91 -4.58
N VAL A 168 6.60 -14.94 -3.73
CA VAL A 168 6.01 -16.25 -4.01
C VAL A 168 4.49 -16.17 -4.14
N GLY A 169 3.80 -15.48 -3.23
CA GLY A 169 2.35 -15.29 -3.29
C GLY A 169 1.91 -14.55 -4.56
N PHE A 170 2.61 -13.46 -4.89
CA PHE A 170 2.37 -12.70 -6.11
C PHE A 170 2.62 -13.53 -7.38
N ALA A 171 3.78 -14.21 -7.45
CA ALA A 171 4.13 -15.06 -8.58
C ALA A 171 3.13 -16.20 -8.77
N TYR A 172 2.56 -16.73 -7.68
CA TYR A 172 1.52 -17.76 -7.73
C TYR A 172 0.24 -17.25 -8.39
N VAL A 173 -0.27 -16.08 -7.97
CA VAL A 173 -1.47 -15.45 -8.57
C VAL A 173 -1.23 -15.12 -10.04
N TRP A 174 -0.04 -14.58 -10.34
CA TRP A 174 0.37 -14.28 -11.71
C TRP A 174 0.39 -15.52 -12.59
N LYS A 175 1.02 -16.62 -12.12
CA LYS A 175 1.09 -17.89 -12.85
C LYS A 175 -0.29 -18.48 -13.10
N ARG A 176 -1.24 -18.29 -12.18
CA ARG A 176 -2.61 -18.81 -12.32
C ARG A 176 -3.42 -18.06 -13.40
N GLY A 177 -2.99 -16.85 -13.78
CA GLY A 177 -3.70 -16.04 -14.77
C GLY A 177 -4.93 -15.33 -14.19
N ASP A 178 -5.02 -15.21 -12.86
CA ASP A 178 -6.13 -14.49 -12.20
C ASP A 178 -6.13 -12.98 -12.54
N LEU A 179 -5.04 -12.49 -13.13
CA LEU A 179 -4.85 -11.11 -13.57
C LEU A 179 -5.09 -10.89 -15.09
N ASP A 180 -5.37 -11.94 -15.86
CA ASP A 180 -5.52 -11.84 -17.32
C ASP A 180 -6.90 -11.28 -17.69
N TRP A 181 -6.98 -10.11 -18.34
CA TRP A 181 -8.25 -9.49 -18.71
C TRP A 181 -8.95 -10.11 -19.94
N VAL A 182 -8.17 -10.63 -20.90
CA VAL A 182 -8.64 -11.01 -22.26
C VAL A 182 -9.55 -12.25 -22.28
N ARG A 183 -9.45 -13.16 -21.32
CA ARG A 183 -10.27 -14.40 -21.28
C ARG A 183 -11.76 -14.18 -20.95
N SER A 184 -12.14 -13.00 -20.44
CA SER A 184 -13.50 -12.72 -19.95
C SER A 184 -14.53 -12.45 -21.05
N MET A 185 -14.11 -11.93 -22.21
CA MET A 185 -15.03 -11.55 -23.29
C MET A 185 -15.45 -12.75 -24.17
N SER A 186 -14.56 -13.73 -24.33
CA SER A 186 -14.76 -14.86 -25.26
C SER A 186 -15.71 -15.96 -24.74
N GLY A 187 -15.99 -15.99 -23.44
CA GLY A 187 -16.88 -16.99 -22.84
C GLY A 187 -18.37 -16.72 -23.06
N HIS A 188 -18.75 -15.44 -23.11
CA HIS A 188 -20.14 -15.01 -23.30
C HIS A 188 -20.61 -15.17 -24.77
N GLU A 189 -19.73 -14.95 -25.75
CA GLU A 189 -20.06 -15.13 -27.17
C GLU A 189 -20.36 -16.60 -27.54
N ARG A 190 -19.64 -17.56 -26.95
CA ARG A 190 -19.85 -19.00 -27.20
C ARG A 190 -21.07 -19.58 -26.50
N ALA A 191 -21.46 -19.04 -25.34
CA ALA A 191 -22.65 -19.48 -24.62
C ALA A 191 -23.94 -18.91 -25.22
N ALA A 192 -23.88 -17.72 -25.83
CA ALA A 192 -25.04 -17.05 -26.43
C ALA A 192 -25.43 -17.59 -27.81
N ASN A 193 -24.55 -18.32 -28.52
CA ASN A 193 -24.89 -18.88 -29.83
C ASN A 193 -24.59 -20.39 -29.96
N PRO A 194 -25.46 -21.27 -29.45
CA PRO A 194 -25.42 -22.70 -29.75
C PRO A 194 -26.09 -23.05 -31.09
N ALA A 195 -26.77 -22.11 -31.76
CA ALA A 195 -27.73 -22.41 -32.83
C ALA A 195 -27.23 -22.08 -34.24
N GLU A 196 -26.08 -21.43 -34.40
CA GLU A 196 -25.57 -21.00 -35.71
C GLU A 196 -24.31 -21.75 -36.13
N THR A 197 -24.17 -23.00 -35.71
CA THR A 197 -23.27 -23.94 -36.38
C THR A 197 -24.12 -25.00 -37.05
N ASP A 198 -24.29 -24.85 -38.38
CA ASP A 198 -24.22 -25.95 -39.38
C ASP A 198 -25.36 -26.07 -40.41
N THR A 199 -26.30 -25.12 -40.57
CA THR A 199 -27.32 -25.26 -41.66
C THR A 199 -27.75 -24.02 -42.43
N ALA A 200 -27.39 -22.80 -42.05
CA ALA A 200 -27.96 -21.60 -42.69
C ALA A 200 -27.36 -21.20 -44.06
N TRP A 201 -26.23 -21.78 -44.48
CA TRP A 201 -25.52 -21.38 -45.71
C TRP A 201 -25.46 -22.45 -46.82
N ARG A 202 -26.13 -23.60 -46.65
CA ARG A 202 -26.31 -24.60 -47.72
C ARG A 202 -27.79 -24.67 -48.10
N ASP A 203 -28.20 -23.73 -48.94
CA ASP A 203 -29.03 -23.94 -50.14
C ASP A 203 -29.76 -22.65 -50.52
N PRO A 204 -29.46 -22.04 -51.69
CA PRO A 204 -30.33 -20.99 -52.21
C PRO A 204 -31.68 -21.61 -52.60
N PRO A 205 -32.83 -20.97 -52.30
CA PRO A 205 -34.13 -21.50 -52.68
C PRO A 205 -34.22 -21.59 -54.21
N HIS A 206 -34.42 -22.81 -54.72
CA HIS A 206 -34.76 -23.04 -56.11
C HIS A 206 -36.06 -22.28 -56.44
N VAL A 207 -35.95 -21.27 -57.29
CA VAL A 207 -37.09 -20.55 -57.86
C VAL A 207 -37.81 -21.51 -58.80
N VAL A 208 -38.94 -22.05 -58.34
CA VAL A 208 -39.89 -22.75 -59.21
C VAL A 208 -40.58 -21.69 -60.07
N SER A 209 -40.19 -21.58 -61.32
CA SER A 209 -40.97 -20.88 -62.35
C SER A 209 -42.09 -21.81 -62.84
N SER A 210 -43.34 -21.44 -62.61
CA SER A 210 -44.51 -21.96 -63.34
C SER A 210 -44.93 -20.91 -64.39
N PRO A 211 -45.53 -21.31 -65.52
CA PRO A 211 -46.78 -22.06 -65.58
C PRO A 211 -46.64 -23.54 -65.96
#